data_AF-A0A1G3ASN5-F1
#
_entry.id   AF-A0A1G3ASN5-F1
#
_cell.length_a   1.000
_cell.length_b   1.000
_cell.length_c   1.000
_cell.angle_alpha   90.00
_cell.angle_beta   90.00
_cell.angle_gamma   90.00
#
_symmetry.space_group_name_H-M   'P 1'
#
loop_
_entity.id
_entity.type
_entity.pdbx_description
1 polymer ?
#
loop_
_entity_poly.entity_id
_entity_poly.type
_entity_poly.pdbx_seq_one_letter_code
_entity_poly.pdbx_strand_id
1 'polypeptide(L)'
;MGVLEAVLTTDFSYLRNTVLSSGNLEAGKYTNYTGTGAAIGDAAHYLTYGAEAREDVGKVIVLMSDGYANRPDGNGPGYARAMASYAAGLDVTIHTISLGNDADLVLMQQIADITGGQHFDATGSGWGTLTAQLTEAFEQAAAAIKRVQLVK
;
A
#
# COMPACT_ATOMS: atom_id res chain seq x y z
N MET A 1 -15.53 4.04 -3.40
CA MET A 1 -15.06 2.75 -3.93
C MET A 1 -13.74 3.02 -4.64
N GLY A 2 -12.71 2.23 -4.37
CA GLY A 2 -11.47 2.30 -5.15
C GLY A 2 -11.70 1.86 -6.59
N VAL A 3 -10.89 2.37 -7.53
CA VAL A 3 -10.90 1.91 -8.92
C VAL A 3 -9.76 0.91 -9.10
N LEU A 4 -10.07 -0.27 -9.63
CA LEU A 4 -9.06 -1.26 -9.98
C LEU A 4 -8.36 -0.82 -11.27
N GLU A 5 -7.12 -0.35 -11.16
CA GLU A 5 -6.31 0.11 -12.28
C GLU A 5 -5.71 -1.04 -13.09
N ALA A 6 -5.45 -2.17 -12.44
CA ALA A 6 -4.93 -3.37 -13.06
C ALA A 6 -5.26 -4.60 -12.21
N VAL A 7 -5.55 -5.71 -12.87
CA VAL A 7 -5.61 -7.03 -12.24
C VAL A 7 -4.21 -7.52 -11.88
N LEU A 8 -4.11 -8.53 -11.01
CA LEU A 8 -2.83 -9.21 -10.76
C LEU A 8 -2.28 -9.84 -12.04
N THR A 9 -1.12 -9.38 -12.48
CA THR A 9 -0.49 -9.82 -13.73
C THR A 9 1.02 -9.97 -13.57
N THR A 10 1.62 -10.83 -14.39
CA THR A 10 3.08 -10.94 -14.54
C THR A 10 3.62 -10.05 -15.67
N ASP A 11 2.76 -9.35 -16.41
CA ASP A 11 3.16 -8.46 -17.49
C ASP A 11 3.65 -7.11 -16.94
N PHE A 12 4.95 -7.08 -16.61
CA PHE A 12 5.61 -5.87 -16.16
C PHE A 12 5.59 -4.75 -17.21
N SER A 13 5.62 -5.09 -18.52
CA SER A 13 5.60 -4.10 -19.58
C SER A 13 4.27 -3.36 -19.63
N TYR A 14 3.16 -4.09 -19.47
CA TYR A 14 1.83 -3.51 -19.35
C TYR A 14 1.72 -2.60 -18.13
N LEU A 15 2.14 -3.07 -16.95
CA LEU A 15 2.11 -2.25 -15.72
C LEU A 15 2.92 -0.97 -15.89
N ARG A 16 4.15 -1.06 -16.39
CA ARG A 16 5.05 0.09 -16.54
C ARG A 16 4.58 1.07 -17.60
N ASN A 17 4.19 0.58 -18.77
CA ASN A 17 3.96 1.44 -19.94
C ASN A 17 2.52 1.96 -20.01
N THR A 18 1.57 1.35 -19.27
CA THR A 18 0.16 1.75 -19.29
C THR A 18 -0.29 2.24 -17.93
N VAL A 19 -0.30 1.37 -16.92
CA VAL A 19 -0.88 1.65 -15.59
C VAL A 19 -0.10 2.72 -14.85
N LEU A 20 1.23 2.60 -14.85
CA LEU A 20 2.16 3.51 -14.17
C LEU A 20 2.72 4.61 -15.08
N SER A 21 2.11 4.82 -16.25
CA SER A 21 2.52 5.89 -17.16
C SER A 21 2.21 7.26 -16.55
N SER A 22 3.01 8.27 -16.87
CA SER A 22 2.83 9.63 -16.34
C SER A 22 1.49 10.26 -16.75
N GLY A 23 0.89 9.83 -17.86
CA GLY A 23 -0.45 10.27 -18.27
C GLY A 23 -1.59 9.55 -17.56
N ASN A 24 -1.32 8.44 -16.86
CA ASN A 24 -2.33 7.72 -16.08
C ASN A 24 -2.21 7.98 -14.57
N LEU A 25 -1.03 8.40 -14.10
CA LEU A 25 -0.76 8.77 -12.71
C LEU A 25 -0.97 10.27 -12.50
N GLU A 26 -2.24 10.67 -12.41
CA GLU A 26 -2.62 12.07 -12.19
C GLU A 26 -2.99 12.34 -10.72
N ALA A 27 -2.58 13.50 -10.21
CA ALA A 27 -2.98 13.93 -8.87
C ALA A 27 -4.50 14.15 -8.82
N GLY A 28 -5.16 13.63 -7.78
CA GLY A 28 -6.60 13.77 -7.61
C GLY A 28 -7.44 13.01 -8.66
N LYS A 29 -6.84 12.09 -9.43
CA LYS A 29 -7.49 11.35 -10.53
C LYS A 29 -8.89 10.84 -10.20
N TYR A 30 -9.06 10.29 -9.00
CA TYR A 30 -10.34 9.69 -8.57
C TYR A 30 -11.08 10.54 -7.55
N THR A 31 -10.35 11.10 -6.58
CA THR A 31 -10.91 11.96 -5.54
C THR A 31 -9.82 12.86 -4.96
N ASN A 32 -10.21 13.93 -4.26
CA ASN A 32 -9.31 14.76 -3.45
C ASN A 32 -9.19 14.29 -1.99
N TYR A 33 -9.57 13.05 -1.69
CA TYR A 33 -9.55 12.48 -0.35
C TYR A 33 -8.51 11.36 -0.23
N THR A 34 -8.03 11.15 0.99
CA THR A 34 -7.06 10.11 1.36
C THR A 34 -7.81 8.99 2.08
N GLY A 35 -8.47 8.15 1.30
CA GLY A 35 -9.31 7.04 1.78
C GLY A 35 -8.53 5.79 2.16
N THR A 36 -7.48 5.91 2.98
CA THR A 36 -6.54 4.82 3.30
C THR A 36 -7.23 3.54 3.77
N GLY A 37 -8.19 3.65 4.70
CA GLY A 37 -8.91 2.47 5.18
C GLY A 37 -9.70 1.77 4.08
N ALA A 38 -10.42 2.51 3.23
CA ALA A 38 -11.16 1.91 2.13
C ALA A 38 -10.23 1.23 1.13
N ALA A 39 -9.08 1.84 0.82
CA ALA A 39 -8.08 1.25 -0.06
C ALA A 39 -7.53 -0.07 0.50
N ILE A 40 -7.22 -0.14 1.80
CA ILE A 40 -6.78 -1.37 2.46
C ILE A 40 -7.87 -2.45 2.37
N GLY A 41 -9.11 -2.10 2.73
CA GLY A 41 -10.23 -3.04 2.72
C GLY A 41 -10.52 -3.61 1.33
N ASP A 42 -10.60 -2.73 0.32
CA ASP A 42 -10.85 -3.11 -1.07
C ASP A 42 -9.72 -4.02 -1.60
N ALA A 43 -8.45 -3.67 -1.34
CA ALA A 43 -7.29 -4.46 -1.77
C ALA A 43 -7.23 -5.84 -1.09
N ALA A 44 -7.42 -5.90 0.24
CA ALA A 44 -7.40 -7.16 0.98
C ALA A 44 -8.54 -8.09 0.56
N HIS A 45 -9.73 -7.52 0.30
CA HIS A 45 -10.86 -8.27 -0.24
C HIS A 45 -10.57 -8.78 -1.65
N TYR A 46 -10.03 -7.96 -2.54
CA TYR A 46 -9.67 -8.36 -3.90
C TYR A 46 -8.62 -9.48 -3.92
N LEU A 47 -7.56 -9.40 -3.11
CA LEU A 47 -6.53 -10.43 -3.02
C LEU A 47 -7.06 -11.79 -2.51
N THR A 48 -8.19 -11.78 -1.80
CA THR A 48 -8.75 -12.98 -1.17
C THR A 48 -9.93 -13.57 -1.94
N TYR A 49 -10.78 -12.73 -2.52
CA TYR A 49 -12.04 -13.14 -3.13
C TYR A 49 -12.19 -12.68 -4.58
N GLY A 50 -11.22 -11.93 -5.12
CA GLY A 50 -11.22 -11.49 -6.52
C GLY A 50 -11.04 -12.65 -7.50
N ALA A 51 -11.35 -12.40 -8.78
CA ALA A 51 -11.24 -13.41 -9.83
C ALA A 51 -9.81 -13.95 -10.01
N GLU A 52 -8.81 -13.12 -9.69
CA GLU A 52 -7.39 -13.46 -9.75
C GLU A 52 -6.80 -13.89 -8.40
N ALA A 53 -7.65 -14.08 -7.38
CA ALA A 53 -7.22 -14.57 -6.08
C ALA A 53 -6.54 -15.94 -6.24
N ARG A 54 -5.44 -16.12 -5.51
CA ARG A 54 -4.66 -17.36 -5.50
C ARG A 54 -4.74 -17.96 -4.11
N GLU A 55 -5.08 -19.24 -4.05
CA GLU A 55 -5.00 -20.05 -2.84
C GLU A 55 -3.54 -20.40 -2.53
N ASP A 56 -3.22 -20.64 -1.25
CA ASP A 56 -1.91 -21.10 -0.77
C ASP A 56 -0.70 -20.22 -1.14
N VAL A 57 -0.90 -18.91 -1.31
CA VAL A 57 0.18 -17.93 -1.50
C VAL A 57 0.16 -16.86 -0.41
N GLY A 58 1.34 -16.35 -0.06
CA GLY A 58 1.44 -15.15 0.77
C GLY A 58 0.86 -13.95 0.03
N LYS A 59 -0.16 -13.31 0.60
CA LYS A 59 -0.81 -12.12 0.05
C LYS A 59 -0.20 -10.88 0.68
N VAL A 60 0.24 -9.95 -0.15
CA VAL A 60 0.95 -8.76 0.30
C VAL A 60 0.37 -7.50 -0.33
N ILE A 61 0.25 -6.45 0.48
CA ILE A 61 -0.02 -5.08 0.06
C ILE A 61 1.20 -4.23 0.39
N VAL A 62 1.62 -3.38 -0.55
CA VAL A 62 2.53 -2.27 -0.27
C VAL A 62 1.71 -0.98 -0.30
N LEU A 63 1.43 -0.42 0.87
CA LEU A 63 0.68 0.82 1.03
C LEU A 63 1.64 2.00 1.03
N MET A 64 1.53 2.89 0.06
CA MET A 64 2.28 4.13 0.01
C MET A 64 1.36 5.32 0.30
N SER A 65 1.67 6.10 1.32
CA SER A 65 0.86 7.26 1.72
C SER A 65 1.65 8.19 2.64
N ASP A 66 1.23 9.45 2.72
CA ASP A 66 1.61 10.40 3.76
C ASP A 66 0.91 10.12 5.11
N GLY A 67 0.05 9.11 5.20
CA GLY A 67 -0.61 8.73 6.46
C GLY A 67 -1.75 9.66 6.90
N TYR A 68 -2.11 10.70 6.13
CA TYR A 68 -3.24 11.58 6.46
C TYR A 68 -4.58 10.97 6.04
N ALA A 69 -4.92 9.81 6.61
CA ALA A 69 -6.19 9.14 6.38
C ALA A 69 -7.35 10.05 6.83
N ASN A 70 -8.11 10.59 5.88
CA ASN A 70 -9.16 11.58 6.15
C ASN A 70 -10.58 11.05 5.85
N ARG A 71 -10.73 9.75 5.58
CA ARG A 71 -12.03 9.10 5.38
C ARG A 71 -12.18 7.82 6.21
N PRO A 72 -13.35 7.59 6.85
CA PRO A 72 -14.52 8.47 6.92
C PRO A 72 -14.25 9.74 7.76
N ASP A 73 -15.08 10.78 7.57
CA ASP A 73 -14.95 12.02 8.34
C ASP A 73 -14.99 11.75 9.85
N GLY A 74 -14.09 12.39 10.59
CA GLY A 74 -13.98 12.27 12.05
C GLY A 74 -13.27 11.01 12.58
N ASN A 75 -13.02 9.98 11.75
CA ASN A 75 -12.33 8.77 12.20
C ASN A 75 -11.50 8.07 11.10
N GLY A 76 -10.87 8.82 10.20
CA GLY A 76 -10.05 8.26 9.13
C GLY A 76 -8.92 7.34 9.61
N PRO A 77 -8.09 7.76 10.59
CA PRO A 77 -7.01 6.91 11.12
C PRO A 77 -7.54 5.66 11.84
N GLY A 78 -8.64 5.77 12.57
CA GLY A 78 -9.25 4.62 13.25
C GLY A 78 -9.83 3.61 12.25
N TYR A 79 -10.44 4.10 11.17
CA TYR A 79 -10.91 3.22 10.10
C TYR A 79 -9.76 2.54 9.35
N ALA A 80 -8.64 3.24 9.11
CA ALA A 80 -7.45 2.62 8.53
C ALA A 80 -6.92 1.46 9.38
N ARG A 81 -6.84 1.64 10.72
CA ARG A 81 -6.47 0.55 11.65
C ARG A 81 -7.47 -0.60 11.65
N ALA A 82 -8.77 -0.30 11.60
CA ALA A 82 -9.80 -1.34 11.54
C ALA A 82 -9.69 -2.17 10.25
N MET A 83 -9.40 -1.53 9.12
CA MET A 83 -9.22 -2.21 7.83
C MET A 83 -7.89 -2.96 7.76
N ALA A 84 -6.83 -2.48 8.41
CA ALA A 84 -5.60 -3.26 8.62
C ALA A 84 -5.89 -4.53 9.44
N SER A 85 -6.71 -4.43 10.49
CA SER A 85 -7.11 -5.60 11.30
C SER A 85 -7.94 -6.60 10.49
N TYR A 86 -8.83 -6.09 9.62
CA TYR A 86 -9.57 -6.92 8.67
C TYR A 86 -8.62 -7.63 7.69
N ALA A 87 -7.63 -6.92 7.13
CA ALA A 87 -6.63 -7.52 6.24
C ALA A 87 -5.81 -8.62 6.94
N ALA A 88 -5.39 -8.39 8.20
CA ALA A 88 -4.72 -9.42 9.00
C ALA A 88 -5.58 -10.68 9.17
N GLY A 89 -6.89 -10.53 9.39
CA GLY A 89 -7.82 -11.65 9.48
C GLY A 89 -8.03 -12.43 8.17
N LEU A 90 -7.55 -11.91 7.03
CA LEU A 90 -7.55 -12.57 5.73
C LEU A 90 -6.16 -13.11 5.33
N ASP A 91 -5.22 -13.16 6.28
CA ASP A 91 -3.81 -13.50 6.07
C ASP A 91 -3.13 -12.62 5.01
N VAL A 92 -3.49 -11.32 4.98
CA VAL A 92 -2.86 -10.31 4.13
C VAL A 92 -1.88 -9.48 4.94
N THR A 93 -0.60 -9.52 4.57
CA THR A 93 0.45 -8.67 5.18
C THR A 93 0.52 -7.32 4.47
N ILE A 94 0.56 -6.24 5.23
CA ILE A 94 0.69 -4.87 4.71
C ILE A 94 2.06 -4.31 5.09
N HIS A 95 2.90 -4.06 4.09
CA HIS A 95 4.06 -3.20 4.23
C HIS A 95 3.66 -1.76 3.92
N THR A 96 4.21 -0.80 4.65
CA THR A 96 3.87 0.62 4.48
C THR A 96 5.09 1.43 4.12
N ILE A 97 4.96 2.37 3.18
CA ILE A 97 5.99 3.36 2.84
C ILE A 97 5.41 4.75 3.11
N SER A 98 6.01 5.48 4.06
CA SER A 98 5.63 6.86 4.35
C SER A 98 6.25 7.83 3.35
N LEU A 99 5.43 8.77 2.84
CA LEU A 99 5.84 9.72 1.80
C LEU A 99 5.87 11.16 2.30
N GLY A 100 7.00 11.83 2.11
CA GLY A 100 7.14 13.26 2.40
C GLY A 100 7.34 13.59 3.88
N ASN A 101 7.77 14.82 4.16
CA ASN A 101 8.25 15.23 5.48
C ASN A 101 7.17 15.27 6.56
N ASP A 102 5.91 15.50 6.18
CA ASP A 102 4.81 15.65 7.13
C ASP A 102 4.06 14.34 7.37
N ALA A 103 4.62 13.21 6.93
CA ALA A 103 3.93 11.93 6.98
C ALA A 103 3.58 11.51 8.42
N ASP A 104 2.38 10.98 8.63
CA ASP A 104 2.01 10.32 9.89
C ASP A 104 2.69 8.94 9.98
N LEU A 105 3.96 8.96 10.41
CA LEU A 105 4.77 7.76 10.60
C LEU A 105 4.16 6.81 11.63
N VAL A 106 3.45 7.35 12.64
CA VAL A 106 2.84 6.55 13.70
C VAL A 106 1.70 5.72 13.13
N LEU A 107 0.80 6.33 12.35
CA LEU A 107 -0.29 5.58 11.72
C LEU A 107 0.25 4.52 10.75
N MET A 108 1.25 4.87 9.94
CA MET A 108 1.82 3.96 8.96
C MET A 108 2.50 2.76 9.64
N GLN A 109 3.30 2.99 10.69
CA GLN A 109 3.86 1.92 11.51
C GLN A 109 2.77 1.03 12.12
N GLN A 110 1.72 1.62 12.69
CA GLN A 110 0.61 0.86 13.27
C GLN A 110 -0.07 -0.06 12.26
N ILE A 111 -0.30 0.42 11.02
CA ILE A 111 -0.90 -0.39 9.96
C ILE A 111 0.00 -1.58 9.62
N ALA A 112 1.31 -1.37 9.49
CA ALA A 112 2.26 -2.45 9.25
C ALA A 112 2.26 -3.47 10.40
N ASP A 113 2.37 -3.00 11.64
CA ASP A 113 2.44 -3.84 12.84
C ASP A 113 1.20 -4.74 13.00
N ILE A 114 0.00 -4.18 12.76
CA ILE A 114 -1.27 -4.93 12.85
C ILE A 114 -1.27 -6.18 11.97
N THR A 115 -0.58 -6.14 10.83
CA THR A 115 -0.57 -7.22 9.84
C THR A 115 0.73 -8.04 9.82
N GLY A 116 1.65 -7.75 10.75
CA GLY A 116 2.98 -8.37 10.77
C GLY A 116 3.92 -7.91 9.65
N GLY A 117 3.60 -6.78 9.01
CA GLY A 117 4.42 -6.18 7.97
C GLY A 117 5.57 -5.32 8.53
N GLN A 118 6.12 -4.48 7.66
CA GLN A 118 7.21 -3.56 8.00
C GLN A 118 6.88 -2.18 7.45
N HIS A 119 7.27 -1.16 8.22
CA HIS A 119 7.22 0.23 7.79
C HIS A 119 8.58 0.65 7.26
N PHE A 120 8.54 1.41 6.17
CA PHE A 120 9.69 1.99 5.51
C PHE A 120 9.48 3.50 5.37
N ASP A 121 10.56 4.23 5.54
CA ASP A 121 10.53 5.68 5.56
C ASP A 121 11.08 6.24 4.24
N ALA A 122 10.25 6.97 3.50
CA ALA A 122 10.65 7.79 2.37
C ALA A 122 10.32 9.28 2.61
N THR A 123 10.52 9.73 3.85
CA THR A 123 10.44 11.14 4.24
C THR A 123 11.58 11.93 3.63
N GLY A 124 11.23 12.83 2.73
CA GLY A 124 12.16 13.78 2.15
C GLY A 124 11.40 14.75 1.26
N SER A 125 12.02 15.91 1.04
CA SER A 125 11.49 16.93 0.15
C SER A 125 12.42 17.17 -1.03
N GLY A 126 11.83 17.51 -2.17
CA GLY A 126 12.55 17.73 -3.41
C GLY A 126 12.72 16.44 -4.22
N TRP A 127 12.73 16.61 -5.54
CA TRP A 127 12.60 15.50 -6.48
C TRP A 127 13.72 14.46 -6.34
N GLY A 128 14.97 14.89 -6.19
CA GLY A 128 16.12 13.97 -6.08
C GLY A 128 16.09 13.12 -4.81
N THR A 129 15.91 13.76 -3.65
CA THR A 129 15.89 13.07 -2.35
C THR A 129 14.70 12.11 -2.24
N LEU A 130 13.50 12.58 -2.59
CA LEU A 130 12.29 11.75 -2.54
C LEU A 130 12.40 10.55 -3.48
N THR A 131 12.96 10.73 -4.69
CA THR A 131 13.17 9.62 -5.64
C THR A 131 14.14 8.57 -5.08
N ALA A 132 15.25 9.02 -4.49
CA ALA A 132 16.26 8.12 -3.91
C ALA A 132 15.67 7.31 -2.74
N GLN A 133 15.01 7.98 -1.80
CA GLN A 133 14.42 7.34 -0.63
C GLN A 133 13.25 6.42 -0.98
N LEU A 134 12.42 6.81 -1.95
CA LEU A 134 11.37 5.95 -2.48
C LEU A 134 11.94 4.67 -3.08
N THR A 135 13.01 4.81 -3.87
CA THR A 135 13.67 3.66 -4.50
C THR A 135 14.21 2.72 -3.42
N GLU A 136 14.91 3.26 -2.42
CA GLU A 136 15.43 2.49 -1.30
C GLU A 136 14.31 1.79 -0.50
N ALA A 137 13.23 2.51 -0.15
CA ALA A 137 12.10 1.95 0.58
C ALA A 137 11.43 0.79 -0.18
N PHE A 138 11.31 0.90 -1.51
CA PHE A 138 10.79 -0.18 -2.35
C PHE A 138 11.72 -1.39 -2.40
N GLU A 139 13.03 -1.18 -2.48
CA GLU A 139 14.02 -2.27 -2.44
C GLU A 139 13.97 -3.01 -1.10
N GLN A 140 13.86 -2.27 0.00
CA GLN A 140 13.71 -2.82 1.35
C GLN A 140 12.40 -3.59 1.50
N ALA A 141 11.27 -3.06 1.01
CA ALA A 141 9.99 -3.75 0.99
C ALA A 141 10.05 -5.05 0.18
N ALA A 142 10.65 -5.02 -1.02
CA ALA A 142 10.83 -6.20 -1.84
C ALA A 142 11.72 -7.26 -1.16
N ALA A 143 12.77 -6.84 -0.44
CA ALA A 143 13.61 -7.74 0.34
C ALA A 143 12.87 -8.36 1.52
N ALA A 144 12.04 -7.59 2.24
CA ALA A 144 11.19 -8.09 3.32
C ALA A 144 10.20 -9.15 2.82
N ILE A 145 9.52 -8.90 1.71
CA ILE A 145 8.57 -9.85 1.11
C ILE A 145 9.26 -11.17 0.75
N LYS A 146 10.46 -11.12 0.16
CA LYS A 146 11.24 -12.32 -0.17
C LYS A 146 11.62 -13.14 1.07
N ARG A 147 11.90 -12.48 2.21
CA ARG A 147 12.21 -13.17 3.47
C ARG A 147 11.00 -13.92 4.03
N VAL A 148 9.80 -13.37 3.89
CA VAL A 148 8.56 -14.03 4.31
C VAL A 148 8.33 -15.35 3.56
N GLN A 149 8.78 -15.45 2.30
CA GLN A 149 8.66 -16.68 1.50
C GLN A 149 9.68 -17.78 1.86
N LEU A 150 10.74 -17.49 2.62
CA LEU A 150 11.86 -18.41 2.85
C LEU A 150 11.70 -19.34 4.07
N VAL A 151 10.64 -19.19 4.86
CA VAL A 151 10.37 -20.09 5.99
C VAL A 151 9.50 -21.26 5.50
N LYS A 152 10.14 -22.39 5.23
CA LYS A 152 9.51 -23.71 5.05
C LYS A 152 10.01 -24.66 6.12
#